data_AF-G0RSV1-F1
#
_entry.id   AF-G0RSV1-F1
#
_cell.length_a   1.000
_cell.length_b   1.000
_cell.length_c   1.000
_cell.angle_alpha   90.00
_cell.angle_beta   90.00
_cell.angle_gamma   90.00
#
_symmetry.space_group_name_H-M   'P 1'
#
loop_
_entity.id
_entity.type
_entity.pdbx_description
1 polymer ?
#
loop_
_entity_poly.entity_id
_entity_poly.type
_entity_poly.pdbx_seq_one_letter_code
_entity_poly.pdbx_strand_id
1 'polypeptide(L)'
;MPFDAVGAVGEAPSDGADALFDPSAPFFNRFNSRRSVVYSTKGIVAASQPLAAQAGLDILKAGGNAVDAAIATAAALGVTEPCSTGVGGDMFMIYWDDKKQKAFAINGSGRLPAGLTIEKCRELGLTGNLLPPQDANSVTVPGQVAAWFDAKDAYGSGKVTMEQILKPAIELCEDGFPVSEVTARQWIECEGLLKRVSPSGGELLLDGKAPRAGQVFKNPNLAKVLREIASKGKAGFYEGWVAEAITSEIQQLRGVMTMQDLKDHTTTFVEPISKTYKEYKLLECPPNGQGIVALEALGIIDNLEKEGKIPSFKSLGHNSVQYVHTLVEALRYAFADADAYVSDPEHSGSAWKGLLDDDYLKERATKFTLDAVDTSLKNGFPSKSSDTVYFTTSDSEGNACSFICSLASNFGGGIVPKGCGFALQNRGTQFQLREGHVNTLRPRKRPYHTIIPAMVTNNDRLHLSLGVMGGFMQPQGHLQVMLNSCVFGFNPQDALDAPRVCIRPSRTLPEYATADDYSQLTQKSMICLEEGFPEETVEGLRRLGHEVQLVTGWDRAVFGRGQVIQAKRDTSGLQVWHGGSDQRGDGHAVVW
;
A
#
# COMPACT_ATOMS: atom_id res chain seq x y z
N MET A 1 14.66 13.29 13.25
CA MET A 1 15.79 12.44 12.86
C MET A 1 15.28 11.52 11.77
N PRO A 2 15.78 11.61 10.53
CA PRO A 2 15.33 10.78 9.42
C PRO A 2 15.95 9.39 9.61
N PHE A 3 15.17 8.34 9.89
CA PHE A 3 15.73 7.00 10.16
C PHE A 3 17.03 7.08 11.00
N ASP A 4 16.98 7.75 12.15
CA ASP A 4 18.04 7.48 13.09
C ASP A 4 17.77 6.08 13.59
N ALA A 5 18.63 5.16 13.15
CA ALA A 5 18.93 3.93 13.84
C ALA A 5 19.27 4.27 15.31
N VAL A 6 18.25 4.51 16.14
CA VAL A 6 18.44 4.62 17.58
C VAL A 6 18.63 3.20 18.10
N GLY A 7 19.87 2.75 17.96
CA GLY A 7 20.39 1.55 18.62
C GLY A 7 20.99 0.49 17.69
N ALA A 8 22.00 0.82 16.88
CA ALA A 8 22.93 -0.20 16.39
C ALA A 8 24.33 0.35 16.06
N VAL A 9 24.96 1.02 17.02
CA VAL A 9 26.43 0.92 17.17
C VAL A 9 26.72 0.48 18.61
N GLY A 10 26.01 -0.57 19.04
CA GLY A 10 26.50 -1.46 20.09
C GLY A 10 27.17 -2.62 19.36
N GLU A 11 28.30 -3.11 19.90
CA GLU A 11 28.93 -4.34 19.42
C GLU A 11 27.86 -5.40 19.14
N ALA A 12 27.95 -6.03 17.95
CA ALA A 12 27.04 -7.08 17.55
C ALA A 12 26.96 -8.12 18.69
N PRO A 13 25.77 -8.42 19.23
CA PRO A 13 25.63 -9.53 20.14
C PRO A 13 26.05 -10.78 19.38
N SER A 14 27.01 -11.53 19.91
CA SER A 14 27.34 -12.88 19.45
C SER A 14 26.23 -13.84 19.89
N ASP A 15 24.99 -13.61 19.48
CA ASP A 15 23.81 -14.34 19.93
C ASP A 15 23.71 -15.77 19.38
N GLY A 16 24.81 -16.31 18.85
CA GLY A 16 25.06 -17.75 18.74
C GLY A 16 24.16 -18.49 17.75
N ALA A 17 23.27 -17.79 17.05
CA ALA A 17 22.69 -18.26 15.82
C ALA A 17 23.76 -18.08 14.73
N ASP A 18 23.96 -19.09 13.89
CA ASP A 18 24.69 -18.96 12.63
C ASP A 18 23.98 -17.91 11.75
N ALA A 19 24.21 -16.63 12.02
CA ALA A 19 23.51 -15.53 11.38
C ALA A 19 24.00 -15.41 9.94
N LEU A 20 23.23 -15.97 9.00
CA LEU A 20 23.54 -15.93 7.57
C LEU A 20 23.39 -14.53 6.96
N PHE A 21 22.68 -13.61 7.64
CA PHE A 21 22.44 -12.24 7.21
C PHE A 21 22.60 -11.25 8.37
N ASP A 22 23.44 -10.24 8.17
CA ASP A 22 23.64 -9.13 9.10
C ASP A 22 22.73 -7.96 8.70
N PRO A 23 21.67 -7.65 9.48
CA PRO A 23 20.76 -6.55 9.17
C PRO A 23 21.42 -5.16 9.24
N SER A 24 22.62 -5.05 9.83
CA SER A 24 23.45 -3.84 9.84
C SER A 24 24.35 -3.70 8.62
N ALA A 25 24.39 -4.72 7.73
CA ALA A 25 25.20 -4.66 6.52
C ALA A 25 24.79 -3.45 5.65
N PRO A 26 25.76 -2.62 5.21
CA PRO A 26 25.45 -1.35 4.54
C PRO A 26 24.90 -1.55 3.12
N PHE A 27 25.13 -2.71 2.51
CA PHE A 27 24.74 -2.99 1.13
C PHE A 27 23.40 -3.73 1.09
N PHE A 28 22.41 -3.17 0.38
CA PHE A 28 21.14 -3.86 0.08
C PHE A 28 21.35 -5.07 -0.82
N ASN A 29 22.18 -4.91 -1.86
CA ASN A 29 22.63 -6.00 -2.74
C ASN A 29 24.14 -5.88 -2.96
N ARG A 30 24.87 -7.00 -2.89
CA ARG A 30 26.33 -7.01 -3.14
C ARG A 30 26.68 -6.93 -4.63
N PHE A 31 25.80 -7.44 -5.48
CA PHE A 31 26.00 -7.51 -6.93
C PHE A 31 24.69 -7.17 -7.64
N ASN A 32 24.79 -6.65 -8.86
CA ASN A 32 23.64 -6.52 -9.73
C ASN A 32 23.12 -7.92 -10.10
N SER A 33 21.80 -8.10 -9.98
CA SER A 33 21.11 -9.33 -10.38
C SER A 33 20.12 -9.01 -11.49
N ARG A 34 19.51 -10.05 -12.06
CA ARG A 34 18.39 -9.93 -12.99
C ARG A 34 17.31 -10.95 -12.65
N ARG A 35 16.06 -10.59 -12.84
CA ARG A 35 14.93 -11.54 -12.84
C ARG A 35 14.38 -11.67 -14.25
N SER A 36 13.99 -12.88 -14.64
CA SER A 36 13.22 -13.09 -15.86
C SER A 36 11.74 -12.92 -15.56
N VAL A 37 10.99 -12.47 -16.57
CA VAL A 37 9.52 -12.52 -16.53
C VAL A 37 9.09 -13.97 -16.34
N VAL A 38 8.10 -14.19 -15.47
CA VAL A 38 7.51 -15.51 -15.25
C VAL A 38 6.25 -15.65 -16.11
N TYR A 39 6.04 -16.80 -16.73
CA TYR A 39 4.94 -17.02 -17.68
C TYR A 39 4.03 -18.15 -17.23
N SER A 40 2.72 -18.01 -17.43
CA SER A 40 1.74 -19.09 -17.21
C SER A 40 0.52 -18.94 -18.11
N THR A 41 -0.10 -20.06 -18.47
CA THR A 41 -1.43 -20.10 -19.10
C THR A 41 -2.55 -20.42 -18.11
N LYS A 42 -2.21 -20.67 -16.84
CA LYS A 42 -3.16 -21.13 -15.82
C LYS A 42 -3.32 -20.17 -14.64
N GLY A 43 -2.33 -19.33 -14.36
CA GLY A 43 -2.41 -18.34 -13.29
C GLY A 43 -1.06 -18.00 -12.70
N ILE A 44 -0.97 -16.80 -12.14
CA ILE A 44 0.21 -16.26 -11.48
C ILE A 44 -0.22 -15.68 -10.12
N VAL A 45 0.64 -15.81 -9.12
CA VAL A 45 0.57 -15.02 -7.88
C VAL A 45 1.89 -14.26 -7.73
N ALA A 46 1.83 -12.93 -7.63
CA ALA A 46 2.99 -12.08 -7.40
C ALA A 46 2.81 -11.29 -6.10
N ALA A 47 3.67 -11.54 -5.11
CA ALA A 47 3.57 -10.99 -3.76
C ALA A 47 4.95 -10.62 -3.18
N SER A 48 4.97 -9.84 -2.10
CA SER A 48 6.19 -9.39 -1.41
C SER A 48 6.84 -10.46 -0.51
N GLN A 49 6.18 -11.60 -0.27
CA GLN A 49 6.74 -12.74 0.45
C GLN A 49 6.60 -14.05 -0.33
N PRO A 50 7.68 -14.85 -0.43
CA PRO A 50 7.65 -16.16 -1.11
C PRO A 50 6.56 -17.11 -0.61
N LEU A 51 6.47 -17.28 0.71
CA LEU A 51 5.52 -18.23 1.33
C LEU A 51 4.07 -17.78 1.16
N ALA A 52 3.82 -16.47 1.12
CA ALA A 52 2.49 -15.95 0.82
C ALA A 52 2.11 -16.13 -0.65
N ALA A 53 3.05 -15.93 -1.57
CA ALA A 53 2.82 -16.23 -2.99
C ALA A 53 2.48 -17.71 -3.20
N GLN A 54 3.19 -18.60 -2.50
CA GLN A 54 2.93 -20.03 -2.51
C GLN A 54 1.54 -20.39 -1.96
N ALA A 55 1.11 -19.77 -0.84
CA ALA A 55 -0.22 -19.98 -0.29
C ALA A 55 -1.33 -19.67 -1.31
N GLY A 56 -1.23 -18.55 -2.03
CA GLY A 56 -2.16 -18.22 -3.11
C GLY A 56 -2.13 -19.24 -4.25
N LEU A 57 -0.94 -19.67 -4.66
CA LEU A 57 -0.76 -20.67 -5.71
C LEU A 57 -1.36 -22.03 -5.34
N ASP A 58 -1.25 -22.44 -4.09
CA ASP A 58 -1.83 -23.69 -3.60
C ASP A 58 -3.37 -23.66 -3.67
N ILE A 59 -3.98 -22.50 -3.42
CA ILE A 59 -5.43 -22.31 -3.61
C ILE A 59 -5.82 -22.34 -5.08
N LEU A 60 -5.04 -21.74 -6.00
CA LEU A 60 -5.29 -21.89 -7.44
C LEU A 60 -5.24 -23.38 -7.85
N LYS A 61 -4.24 -24.12 -7.38
CA LYS A 61 -4.10 -25.56 -7.65
C LYS A 61 -5.22 -26.39 -7.03
N ALA A 62 -5.79 -25.96 -5.91
CA ALA A 62 -6.96 -26.57 -5.29
C ALA A 62 -8.28 -26.27 -6.02
N GLY A 63 -8.25 -25.48 -7.10
CA GLY A 63 -9.40 -25.13 -7.92
C GLY A 63 -10.05 -23.79 -7.55
N GLY A 64 -9.44 -23.01 -6.66
CA GLY A 64 -9.83 -21.63 -6.39
C GLY A 64 -9.54 -20.71 -7.59
N ASN A 65 -10.17 -19.53 -7.59
CA ASN A 65 -9.94 -18.50 -8.61
C ASN A 65 -9.01 -17.39 -8.08
N ALA A 66 -8.79 -16.34 -8.88
CA ALA A 66 -7.94 -15.22 -8.50
C ALA A 66 -8.31 -14.59 -7.13
N VAL A 67 -9.61 -14.48 -6.81
CA VAL A 67 -10.07 -13.90 -5.53
C VAL A 67 -9.80 -14.84 -4.36
N ASP A 68 -10.06 -16.14 -4.50
CA ASP A 68 -9.75 -17.12 -3.45
C ASP A 68 -8.24 -17.13 -3.15
N ALA A 69 -7.41 -17.12 -4.20
CA ALA A 69 -5.95 -17.05 -4.10
C ALA A 69 -5.48 -15.74 -3.46
N ALA A 70 -6.15 -14.62 -3.76
CA ALA A 70 -5.83 -13.34 -3.18
C ALA A 70 -6.06 -13.31 -1.66
N ILE A 71 -7.15 -13.90 -1.18
CA ILE A 71 -7.45 -13.98 0.26
C ILE A 71 -6.41 -14.84 0.99
N ALA A 72 -6.03 -15.99 0.42
CA ALA A 72 -4.98 -16.83 1.00
C ALA A 72 -3.62 -16.12 1.05
N THR A 73 -3.29 -15.39 -0.02
CA THR A 73 -2.06 -14.57 -0.09
C THR A 73 -2.08 -13.48 0.98
N ALA A 74 -3.20 -12.75 1.15
CA ALA A 74 -3.34 -11.72 2.17
C ALA A 74 -3.21 -12.28 3.60
N ALA A 75 -3.85 -13.42 3.87
CA ALA A 75 -3.77 -14.09 5.16
C ALA A 75 -2.33 -14.52 5.48
N ALA A 76 -1.63 -15.12 4.52
CA ALA A 76 -0.24 -15.52 4.69
C ALA A 76 0.72 -14.32 4.80
N LEU A 77 0.46 -13.20 4.13
CA LEU A 77 1.21 -11.94 4.34
C LEU A 77 1.02 -11.39 5.75
N GLY A 78 -0.18 -11.52 6.33
CA GLY A 78 -0.44 -11.17 7.73
C GLY A 78 0.37 -12.00 8.75
N VAL A 79 0.94 -13.12 8.32
CA VAL A 79 1.83 -13.97 9.12
C VAL A 79 3.29 -13.68 8.81
N THR A 80 3.64 -13.59 7.53
CA THR A 80 5.02 -13.56 7.03
C THR A 80 5.61 -12.16 6.89
N GLU A 81 4.77 -11.12 6.84
CA GLU A 81 5.15 -9.70 6.84
C GLU A 81 4.22 -8.88 7.78
N PRO A 82 4.14 -9.25 9.08
CA PRO A 82 3.17 -8.69 10.01
C PRO A 82 3.48 -7.23 10.38
N CYS A 83 4.70 -6.78 10.06
CA CYS A 83 5.11 -5.38 10.11
C CYS A 83 4.44 -4.53 9.03
N SER A 84 3.70 -5.07 8.07
CA SER A 84 3.06 -4.25 7.01
C SER A 84 1.56 -4.47 6.91
N THR A 85 1.07 -5.67 7.25
CA THR A 85 -0.35 -6.04 7.11
C THR A 85 -0.79 -7.08 8.14
N GLY A 86 -2.08 -7.36 8.21
CA GLY A 86 -2.65 -8.40 9.06
C GLY A 86 -4.16 -8.23 9.22
N VAL A 87 -4.80 -9.16 9.93
CA VAL A 87 -6.26 -9.12 10.18
C VAL A 87 -6.71 -7.85 10.94
N GLY A 88 -5.79 -7.16 11.62
CA GLY A 88 -6.02 -5.85 12.25
C GLY A 88 -5.95 -4.65 11.31
N GLY A 89 -5.90 -4.86 9.99
CA GLY A 89 -5.81 -3.83 8.96
C GLY A 89 -7.05 -3.67 8.09
N ASP A 90 -6.85 -2.90 7.00
CA ASP A 90 -7.85 -2.62 5.97
C ASP A 90 -7.37 -3.14 4.60
N MET A 91 -8.32 -3.33 3.67
CA MET A 91 -8.01 -3.72 2.29
C MET A 91 -8.79 -2.93 1.23
N PHE A 92 -8.20 -2.82 0.04
CA PHE A 92 -8.89 -2.42 -1.18
C PHE A 92 -8.57 -3.44 -2.29
N MET A 93 -9.52 -3.64 -3.20
CA MET A 93 -9.39 -4.62 -4.27
C MET A 93 -10.02 -4.08 -5.56
N ILE A 94 -9.38 -4.34 -6.70
CA ILE A 94 -10.03 -4.32 -8.01
C ILE A 94 -9.97 -5.75 -8.57
N TYR A 95 -11.12 -6.26 -9.00
CA TYR A 95 -11.28 -7.58 -9.60
C TYR A 95 -11.69 -7.46 -11.07
N TRP A 96 -10.96 -8.10 -11.97
CA TRP A 96 -11.32 -8.24 -13.37
C TRP A 96 -12.06 -9.56 -13.59
N ASP A 97 -13.30 -9.47 -14.06
CA ASP A 97 -14.09 -10.61 -14.51
C ASP A 97 -13.97 -10.74 -16.03
N ASP A 98 -13.24 -11.74 -16.52
CA ASP A 98 -13.01 -11.90 -17.96
C ASP A 98 -14.29 -12.34 -18.69
N LYS A 99 -15.18 -13.08 -18.05
CA LYS A 99 -16.45 -13.45 -18.68
C LYS A 99 -17.32 -12.22 -18.93
N LYS A 100 -17.31 -11.26 -18.00
CA LYS A 100 -18.05 -10.00 -18.13
C LYS A 100 -17.28 -8.89 -18.85
N GLN A 101 -15.97 -9.06 -19.07
CA GLN A 101 -15.06 -8.01 -19.54
C GLN A 101 -15.22 -6.72 -18.73
N LYS A 102 -15.29 -6.86 -17.39
CA LYS A 102 -15.56 -5.72 -16.49
C LYS A 102 -14.72 -5.80 -15.22
N ALA A 103 -14.26 -4.64 -14.76
CA ALA A 103 -13.64 -4.46 -13.45
C ALA A 103 -14.68 -4.11 -12.37
N PHE A 104 -14.49 -4.63 -11.16
CA PHE A 104 -15.27 -4.34 -9.96
C PHE A 104 -14.33 -3.92 -8.83
N ALA A 105 -14.75 -3.03 -7.94
CA ALA A 105 -13.92 -2.58 -6.82
C ALA A 105 -14.59 -2.81 -5.45
N ILE A 106 -13.76 -3.09 -4.46
CA ILE A 106 -14.15 -3.22 -3.06
C ILE A 106 -13.32 -2.25 -2.21
N ASN A 107 -14.04 -1.52 -1.36
CA ASN A 107 -13.49 -0.72 -0.27
C ASN A 107 -13.78 -1.43 1.06
N GLY A 108 -12.74 -2.05 1.61
CA GLY A 108 -12.73 -2.69 2.93
C GLY A 108 -12.03 -1.83 3.98
N SER A 109 -12.17 -0.50 3.90
CA SER A 109 -11.61 0.41 4.91
C SER A 109 -12.56 0.72 6.07
N GLY A 110 -11.94 0.79 7.25
CA GLY A 110 -12.58 1.05 8.52
C GLY A 110 -13.09 2.47 8.70
N ARG A 111 -14.15 2.60 9.51
CA ARG A 111 -14.62 3.90 10.02
C ARG A 111 -14.02 4.17 11.39
N LEU A 112 -13.95 5.45 11.76
CA LEU A 112 -13.71 5.84 13.16
C LEU A 112 -14.84 5.36 14.06
N PRO A 113 -14.53 5.05 15.34
CA PRO A 113 -15.55 4.78 16.35
C PRO A 113 -16.61 5.88 16.42
N ALA A 114 -17.85 5.49 16.70
CA ALA A 114 -18.97 6.43 16.86
C ALA A 114 -18.75 7.42 18.01
N GLY A 115 -17.98 7.04 19.03
CA GLY A 115 -17.67 7.89 20.18
C GLY A 115 -16.55 8.91 19.97
N LEU A 116 -15.81 8.84 18.84
CA LEU A 116 -14.68 9.74 18.63
C LEU A 116 -15.09 11.03 17.90
N THR A 117 -15.27 12.10 18.66
CA THR A 117 -15.47 13.46 18.16
C THR A 117 -14.22 14.32 18.37
N ILE A 118 -14.19 15.51 17.77
CA ILE A 118 -13.13 16.51 18.03
C ILE A 118 -13.13 16.93 19.50
N GLU A 119 -14.32 17.12 20.09
CA GLU A 119 -14.48 17.45 21.51
C GLU A 119 -13.92 16.32 22.37
N LYS A 120 -14.19 15.06 22.00
CA LYS A 120 -13.64 13.91 22.71
C LYS A 120 -12.13 13.84 22.60
N CYS A 121 -11.56 14.14 21.44
CA CYS A 121 -10.11 14.24 21.27
C CYS A 121 -9.52 15.30 22.22
N ARG A 122 -10.14 16.48 22.31
CA ARG A 122 -9.72 17.55 23.23
C ARG A 122 -9.80 17.12 24.70
N GLU A 123 -10.87 16.44 25.12
CA GLU A 123 -11.00 15.88 26.47
C GLU A 123 -9.90 14.86 26.81
N LEU A 124 -9.45 14.09 25.82
CA LEU A 124 -8.39 13.10 25.97
C LEU A 124 -6.98 13.72 25.98
N GLY A 125 -6.87 15.02 25.67
CA GLY A 125 -5.60 15.74 25.57
C GLY A 125 -4.97 15.70 24.17
N LEU A 126 -5.71 15.25 23.16
CA LEU A 126 -5.28 15.19 21.76
C LEU A 126 -5.54 16.55 21.10
N THR A 127 -4.65 17.51 21.36
CA THR A 127 -4.77 18.92 20.93
C THR A 127 -3.94 19.27 19.69
N GLY A 128 -3.22 18.30 19.13
CA GLY A 128 -2.42 18.48 17.92
C GLY A 128 -3.23 18.67 16.64
N ASN A 129 -2.55 18.82 15.50
CA ASN A 129 -3.23 18.88 14.19
C ASN A 129 -3.67 17.51 13.67
N LEU A 130 -3.05 16.43 14.13
CA LEU A 130 -3.31 15.04 13.71
C LEU A 130 -3.37 14.14 14.93
N LEU A 131 -3.99 12.96 14.79
CA LEU A 131 -3.92 11.91 15.80
C LEU A 131 -2.50 11.33 15.89
N PRO A 132 -1.93 11.15 17.09
CA PRO A 132 -0.63 10.49 17.27
C PRO A 132 -0.67 9.04 16.78
N PRO A 133 0.37 8.53 16.09
CA PRO A 133 0.36 7.18 15.52
C PRO A 133 0.23 6.04 16.52
N GLN A 134 0.68 6.23 17.77
CA GLN A 134 0.62 5.22 18.83
C GLN A 134 -0.61 5.37 19.74
N ASP A 135 -1.43 6.42 19.54
CA ASP A 135 -2.64 6.60 20.34
C ASP A 135 -3.71 5.60 19.92
N ALA A 136 -4.43 5.01 20.88
CA ALA A 136 -5.47 4.02 20.61
C ALA A 136 -6.64 4.58 19.78
N ASN A 137 -6.87 5.91 19.80
CA ASN A 137 -7.88 6.56 18.97
C ASN A 137 -7.43 6.77 17.53
N SER A 138 -6.18 6.46 17.19
CA SER A 138 -5.72 6.36 15.80
C SER A 138 -6.17 5.06 15.12
N VAL A 139 -6.69 4.08 15.89
CA VAL A 139 -7.23 2.84 15.36
C VAL A 139 -8.64 3.07 14.82
N THR A 140 -8.83 2.82 13.53
CA THR A 140 -10.15 2.66 12.90
C THR A 140 -10.56 1.19 12.90
N VAL A 141 -11.85 0.90 12.82
CA VAL A 141 -12.37 -0.48 12.83
C VAL A 141 -11.71 -1.31 11.71
N PRO A 142 -10.94 -2.39 12.00
CA PRO A 142 -10.26 -3.16 10.96
C PRO A 142 -11.25 -3.78 9.96
N GLY A 143 -11.14 -3.41 8.68
CA GLY A 143 -12.11 -3.81 7.65
C GLY A 143 -11.71 -5.00 6.80
N GLN A 144 -10.46 -5.47 6.91
CA GLN A 144 -9.92 -6.48 6.00
C GLN A 144 -10.67 -7.82 6.04
N VAL A 145 -11.01 -8.32 7.24
CA VAL A 145 -11.66 -9.64 7.38
C VAL A 145 -13.06 -9.64 6.79
N ALA A 146 -13.88 -8.61 7.04
CA ALA A 146 -15.22 -8.52 6.44
C ALA A 146 -15.14 -8.52 4.91
N ALA A 147 -14.19 -7.76 4.37
CA ALA A 147 -14.00 -7.63 2.94
C ALA A 147 -13.50 -8.93 2.29
N TRP A 148 -12.74 -9.79 2.98
CA TRP A 148 -12.41 -11.13 2.49
C TRP A 148 -13.65 -12.00 2.26
N PHE A 149 -14.56 -12.05 3.23
CA PHE A 149 -15.81 -12.81 3.06
C PHE A 149 -16.69 -12.22 1.96
N ASP A 150 -16.87 -10.89 1.96
CA ASP A 150 -17.69 -10.23 0.94
C ASP A 150 -17.12 -10.39 -0.48
N ALA A 151 -15.79 -10.33 -0.63
CA ALA A 151 -15.12 -10.60 -1.90
C ALA A 151 -15.31 -12.06 -2.35
N LYS A 152 -15.14 -13.02 -1.43
CA LYS A 152 -15.32 -14.44 -1.72
C LYS A 152 -16.76 -14.75 -2.13
N ASP A 153 -17.74 -14.17 -1.43
CA ASP A 153 -19.15 -14.40 -1.70
C ASP A 153 -19.57 -13.78 -3.05
N ALA A 154 -19.03 -12.60 -3.38
CA ALA A 154 -19.35 -11.92 -4.64
C ALA A 154 -18.60 -12.49 -5.86
N TYR A 155 -17.33 -12.88 -5.69
CA TYR A 155 -16.40 -13.11 -6.79
C TYR A 155 -15.54 -14.38 -6.64
N GLY A 156 -15.64 -15.14 -5.55
CA GLY A 156 -14.90 -16.38 -5.35
C GLY A 156 -15.38 -17.52 -6.26
N SER A 157 -14.59 -18.58 -6.38
CA SER A 157 -14.89 -19.70 -7.28
C SER A 157 -16.08 -20.56 -6.87
N GLY A 158 -16.42 -20.56 -5.57
CA GLY A 158 -17.33 -21.52 -4.95
C GLY A 158 -16.77 -22.94 -4.82
N LYS A 159 -15.53 -23.20 -5.25
CA LYS A 159 -14.89 -24.53 -5.25
C LYS A 159 -14.03 -24.80 -4.02
N VAL A 160 -13.61 -23.75 -3.32
CA VAL A 160 -12.83 -23.82 -2.07
C VAL A 160 -13.57 -23.11 -0.93
N THR A 161 -13.51 -23.68 0.26
CA THR A 161 -14.10 -23.10 1.48
C THR A 161 -13.16 -22.05 2.10
N MET A 162 -13.69 -21.17 2.96
CA MET A 162 -12.83 -20.22 3.67
C MET A 162 -11.81 -20.91 4.58
N GLU A 163 -12.19 -22.05 5.18
CA GLU A 163 -11.26 -22.89 5.95
C GLU A 163 -10.08 -23.35 5.10
N GLN A 164 -10.33 -23.83 3.87
CA GLN A 164 -9.27 -24.21 2.94
C GLN A 164 -8.40 -23.02 2.53
N ILE A 165 -9.01 -21.84 2.29
CA ILE A 165 -8.29 -20.61 1.92
C ILE A 165 -7.36 -20.14 3.05
N LEU A 166 -7.81 -20.19 4.31
CA LEU A 166 -7.03 -19.70 5.45
C LEU A 166 -6.05 -20.76 6.00
N LYS A 167 -6.21 -22.02 5.62
CA LYS A 167 -5.37 -23.14 6.09
C LYS A 167 -3.87 -22.89 5.93
N PRO A 168 -3.33 -22.42 4.78
CA PRO A 168 -1.89 -22.18 4.66
C PRO A 168 -1.36 -21.16 5.68
N ALA A 169 -2.12 -20.09 5.96
CA ALA A 169 -1.73 -19.09 6.95
C ALA A 169 -1.79 -19.66 8.38
N ILE A 170 -2.77 -20.51 8.68
CA ILE A 170 -2.88 -21.22 9.96
C ILE A 170 -1.69 -22.15 10.17
N GLU A 171 -1.30 -22.94 9.16
CA GLU A 171 -0.14 -23.84 9.22
C GLU A 171 1.16 -23.05 9.41
N LEU A 172 1.36 -21.93 8.70
CA LEU A 172 2.50 -21.03 8.91
C LEU A 172 2.57 -20.49 10.36
N CYS A 173 1.42 -20.23 10.99
CA CYS A 173 1.37 -19.78 12.37
C CYS A 173 1.74 -20.90 13.37
N GLU A 174 1.29 -22.13 13.15
CA GLU A 174 1.45 -23.27 14.07
C GLU A 174 2.82 -23.96 13.93
N ASP A 175 3.20 -24.25 12.69
CA ASP A 175 4.46 -24.91 12.35
C ASP A 175 5.63 -23.93 12.46
N GLY A 176 5.36 -22.66 12.18
CA GLY A 176 6.34 -21.59 12.11
C GLY A 176 6.96 -21.44 10.73
N PHE A 177 7.61 -20.30 10.50
CA PHE A 177 8.28 -19.99 9.25
C PHE A 177 9.61 -19.26 9.50
N PRO A 178 10.63 -19.47 8.65
CA PRO A 178 11.85 -18.67 8.71
C PRO A 178 11.57 -17.24 8.24
N VAL A 179 11.95 -16.24 9.04
CA VAL A 179 11.72 -14.83 8.73
C VAL A 179 12.68 -14.35 7.62
N SER A 180 12.14 -13.70 6.59
CA SER A 180 12.91 -13.17 5.46
C SER A 180 13.71 -11.90 5.81
N GLU A 181 14.69 -11.53 4.99
CA GLU A 181 15.67 -10.47 5.29
C GLU A 181 15.04 -9.08 5.44
N VAL A 182 14.20 -8.66 4.48
CA VAL A 182 13.55 -7.34 4.53
C VAL A 182 12.56 -7.27 5.69
N THR A 183 11.75 -8.31 5.89
CA THR A 183 10.84 -8.39 7.04
C THR A 183 11.58 -8.39 8.37
N ALA A 184 12.65 -9.15 8.53
CA ALA A 184 13.45 -9.17 9.76
C ALA A 184 13.95 -7.76 10.09
N ARG A 185 14.49 -7.03 9.11
CA ARG A 185 14.93 -5.65 9.29
C ARG A 185 13.80 -4.74 9.77
N GLN A 186 12.65 -4.73 9.10
CA GLN A 186 11.49 -3.93 9.51
C GLN A 186 10.99 -4.29 10.92
N TRP A 187 11.06 -5.58 11.27
CA TRP A 187 10.67 -6.06 12.59
C TRP A 187 11.62 -5.54 13.68
N ILE A 188 12.93 -5.56 13.43
CA ILE A 188 13.96 -5.02 14.32
C ILE A 188 13.75 -3.52 14.54
N GLU A 189 13.50 -2.77 13.47
CA GLU A 189 13.21 -1.32 13.54
C GLU A 189 11.98 -1.03 14.42
N CYS A 190 11.02 -1.97 14.50
CA CYS A 190 9.81 -1.84 15.31
C CYS A 190 9.88 -2.48 16.70
N GLU A 191 10.99 -3.11 17.09
CA GLU A 191 11.09 -3.82 18.37
C GLU A 191 10.79 -2.90 19.56
N GLY A 192 11.35 -1.68 19.53
CA GLY A 192 11.12 -0.68 20.56
C GLY A 192 9.65 -0.23 20.63
N LEU A 193 8.97 -0.13 19.49
CA LEU A 193 7.55 0.20 19.43
C LEU A 193 6.71 -0.89 20.12
N LEU A 194 6.91 -2.15 19.73
CA LEU A 194 6.18 -3.31 20.26
C LEU A 194 6.37 -3.49 21.78
N LYS A 195 7.57 -3.19 22.30
CA LYS A 195 7.85 -3.28 23.74
C LYS A 195 7.18 -2.19 24.59
N ARG A 196 6.89 -1.02 24.00
CA ARG A 196 6.51 0.18 24.76
C ARG A 196 5.02 0.50 24.74
N VAL A 197 4.31 0.23 23.64
CA VAL A 197 2.96 0.77 23.44
C VAL A 197 1.88 -0.08 24.10
N SER A 198 1.81 -1.37 23.76
CA SER A 198 0.80 -2.28 24.30
C SER A 198 1.44 -3.31 25.24
N PRO A 199 0.80 -3.62 26.39
CA PRO A 199 1.24 -4.71 27.27
C PRO A 199 1.43 -6.05 26.57
N SER A 200 0.71 -6.30 25.48
CA SER A 200 0.72 -7.57 24.74
C SER A 200 1.62 -7.53 23.50
N GLY A 201 2.34 -6.43 23.24
CA GLY A 201 3.21 -6.30 22.08
C GLY A 201 4.35 -7.33 22.02
N GLY A 202 4.72 -7.91 23.16
CA GLY A 202 5.68 -9.01 23.24
C GLY A 202 5.22 -10.31 22.56
N GLU A 203 3.93 -10.48 22.25
CA GLU A 203 3.42 -11.64 21.48
C GLU A 203 3.95 -11.68 20.05
N LEU A 204 4.41 -10.53 19.53
CA LEU A 204 5.02 -10.40 18.21
C LEU A 204 6.56 -10.40 18.30
N LEU A 205 7.14 -10.90 19.40
CA LEU A 205 8.59 -10.99 19.59
C LEU A 205 8.99 -12.43 19.89
N LEU A 206 10.18 -12.83 19.43
CA LEU A 206 10.82 -14.10 19.75
C LEU A 206 11.69 -13.90 21.00
N ASP A 207 11.29 -14.49 22.12
CA ASP A 207 11.98 -14.37 23.41
C ASP A 207 12.26 -12.90 23.81
N GLY A 208 11.30 -12.03 23.53
CA GLY A 208 11.40 -10.59 23.81
C GLY A 208 12.30 -9.81 22.84
N LYS A 209 12.70 -10.37 21.70
CA LYS A 209 13.43 -9.68 20.63
C LYS A 209 12.74 -9.85 19.28
N ALA A 210 12.95 -8.92 18.35
CA ALA A 210 12.52 -9.11 16.97
C ALA A 210 13.29 -10.30 16.34
N PRO A 211 12.62 -11.19 15.59
CA PRO A 211 13.29 -12.31 14.95
C PRO A 211 14.30 -11.82 13.90
N ARG A 212 15.46 -12.48 13.84
CA ARG A 212 16.47 -12.28 12.81
C ARG A 212 16.12 -13.08 11.55
N ALA A 213 16.72 -12.69 10.44
CA ALA A 213 16.58 -13.42 9.18
C ALA A 213 16.98 -14.90 9.37
N GLY A 214 16.16 -15.81 8.84
CA GLY A 214 16.33 -17.26 8.97
C GLY A 214 15.87 -17.86 10.31
N GLN A 215 15.64 -17.06 11.36
CA GLN A 215 15.04 -17.57 12.60
C GLN A 215 13.57 -17.94 12.37
N VAL A 216 13.13 -19.02 13.02
CA VAL A 216 11.75 -19.48 12.92
C VAL A 216 10.88 -18.72 13.91
N PHE A 217 9.86 -18.04 13.41
CA PHE A 217 8.82 -17.41 14.23
C PHE A 217 7.54 -18.25 14.20
N LYS A 218 6.90 -18.41 15.36
CA LYS A 218 5.61 -19.11 15.53
C LYS A 218 4.60 -18.15 16.14
N ASN A 219 3.35 -18.23 15.69
CA ASN A 219 2.28 -17.36 16.14
C ASN A 219 1.00 -18.15 16.48
N PRO A 220 1.01 -18.98 17.54
CA PRO A 220 -0.14 -19.80 17.89
C PRO A 220 -1.38 -18.98 18.29
N ASN A 221 -1.20 -17.71 18.67
CA ASN A 221 -2.32 -16.81 18.97
C ASN A 221 -3.05 -16.40 17.69
N LEU A 222 -2.33 -16.00 16.64
CA LEU A 222 -2.93 -15.71 15.35
C LEU A 222 -3.56 -16.95 14.70
N ALA A 223 -2.98 -18.14 14.88
CA ALA A 223 -3.61 -19.39 14.44
C ALA A 223 -5.01 -19.57 15.04
N LYS A 224 -5.18 -19.32 16.35
CA LYS A 224 -6.50 -19.40 17.02
C LYS A 224 -7.48 -18.39 16.43
N VAL A 225 -7.04 -17.16 16.19
CA VAL A 225 -7.86 -16.11 15.55
C VAL A 225 -8.30 -16.56 14.15
N LEU A 226 -7.37 -17.05 13.32
CA LEU A 226 -7.69 -17.49 11.97
C LEU A 226 -8.63 -18.71 11.95
N ARG A 227 -8.52 -19.64 12.91
CA ARG A 227 -9.48 -20.75 13.08
C ARG A 227 -10.86 -20.26 13.52
N GLU A 228 -10.93 -19.26 14.39
CA GLU A 228 -12.18 -18.62 14.79
C GLU A 228 -12.86 -17.96 13.58
N ILE A 229 -12.10 -17.22 12.78
CA ILE A 229 -12.56 -16.60 11.52
C ILE A 229 -13.04 -17.67 10.53
N ALA A 230 -12.26 -18.73 10.32
CA ALA A 230 -12.60 -19.81 9.40
C ALA A 230 -13.91 -20.52 9.79
N SER A 231 -14.13 -20.73 11.09
CA SER A 231 -15.29 -21.49 11.60
C SER A 231 -16.56 -20.64 11.77
N LYS A 232 -16.44 -19.38 12.20
CA LYS A 232 -17.59 -18.50 12.51
C LYS A 232 -17.83 -17.41 11.46
N GLY A 233 -17.04 -17.37 10.41
CA GLY A 233 -17.11 -16.33 9.40
C GLY A 233 -16.74 -14.95 9.98
N LYS A 234 -17.41 -13.89 9.51
CA LYS A 234 -17.21 -12.52 10.01
C LYS A 234 -17.40 -12.42 11.53
N ALA A 235 -18.38 -13.14 12.09
CA ALA A 235 -18.65 -13.11 13.54
C ALA A 235 -17.46 -13.61 14.37
N GLY A 236 -16.53 -14.39 13.79
CA GLY A 236 -15.31 -14.81 14.48
C GLY A 236 -14.30 -13.69 14.74
N PHE A 237 -14.44 -12.54 14.07
CA PHE A 237 -13.57 -11.37 14.25
C PHE A 237 -14.30 -10.16 14.83
N TYR A 238 -15.53 -9.91 14.37
CA TYR A 238 -16.31 -8.72 14.74
C TYR A 238 -17.24 -8.93 15.94
N GLU A 239 -17.34 -10.17 16.43
CA GLU A 239 -18.10 -10.55 17.62
C GLU A 239 -17.27 -11.52 18.48
N GLY A 240 -17.72 -11.79 19.71
CA GLY A 240 -17.07 -12.75 20.60
C GLY A 240 -15.66 -12.33 21.06
N TRP A 241 -14.83 -13.32 21.37
CA TRP A 241 -13.59 -13.12 22.14
C TRP A 241 -12.54 -12.28 21.41
N VAL A 242 -12.47 -12.33 20.08
CA VAL A 242 -11.53 -11.51 19.29
C VAL A 242 -11.93 -10.04 19.36
N ALA A 243 -13.21 -9.74 19.15
CA ALA A 243 -13.75 -8.39 19.26
C ALA A 243 -13.62 -7.84 20.70
N GLU A 244 -13.85 -8.69 21.71
CA GLU A 244 -13.64 -8.34 23.13
C GLU A 244 -12.18 -8.01 23.42
N ALA A 245 -11.23 -8.78 22.88
CA ALA A 245 -9.81 -8.52 23.04
C ALA A 245 -9.40 -7.18 22.40
N ILE A 246 -9.87 -6.90 21.18
CA ILE A 246 -9.61 -5.64 20.46
C ILE A 246 -10.11 -4.45 21.29
N THR A 247 -11.38 -4.50 21.71
CA THR A 247 -12.00 -3.37 22.40
C THR A 247 -11.44 -3.17 23.80
N SER A 248 -11.15 -4.25 24.52
CA SER A 248 -10.52 -4.19 25.85
C SER A 248 -9.12 -3.54 25.79
N GLU A 249 -8.30 -3.95 24.82
CA GLU A 249 -6.95 -3.38 24.63
C GLU A 249 -7.03 -1.89 24.29
N ILE A 250 -7.90 -1.51 23.34
CA ILE A 250 -8.11 -0.11 22.96
C ILE A 250 -8.57 0.73 24.17
N GLN A 251 -9.53 0.25 24.94
CA GLN A 251 -10.09 0.98 26.08
C GLN A 251 -9.12 1.09 27.26
N GLN A 252 -8.31 0.04 27.50
CA GLN A 252 -7.21 0.09 28.47
C GLN A 252 -6.20 1.20 28.11
N LEU A 253 -6.01 1.45 26.82
CA LEU A 253 -5.18 2.52 26.27
C LEU A 253 -5.95 3.84 26.04
N ARG A 254 -7.08 4.04 26.75
CA ARG A 254 -7.93 5.25 26.70
C ARG A 254 -8.57 5.55 25.34
N GLY A 255 -8.66 4.55 24.47
CA GLY A 255 -9.40 4.61 23.22
C GLY A 255 -10.91 4.41 23.40
N VAL A 256 -11.69 4.90 22.43
CA VAL A 256 -13.17 4.93 22.54
C VAL A 256 -13.90 3.89 21.69
N MET A 257 -13.19 2.96 21.04
CA MET A 257 -13.82 1.91 20.24
C MET A 257 -14.64 0.96 21.10
N THR A 258 -15.82 0.60 20.61
CA THR A 258 -16.76 -0.31 21.27
C THR A 258 -16.99 -1.58 20.46
N MET A 259 -17.56 -2.61 21.10
CA MET A 259 -18.00 -3.83 20.42
C MET A 259 -19.03 -3.53 19.33
N GLN A 260 -19.87 -2.52 19.53
CA GLN A 260 -20.86 -2.11 18.53
C GLN A 260 -20.19 -1.50 17.30
N ASP A 261 -19.09 -0.76 17.45
CA ASP A 261 -18.34 -0.22 16.30
C ASP A 261 -17.77 -1.35 15.43
N LEU A 262 -17.26 -2.42 16.05
CA LEU A 262 -16.80 -3.62 15.33
C LEU A 262 -17.97 -4.33 14.63
N LYS A 263 -19.07 -4.56 15.36
CA LYS A 263 -20.25 -5.26 14.84
C LYS A 263 -20.93 -4.53 13.68
N ASP A 264 -20.95 -3.19 13.71
CA ASP A 264 -21.55 -2.34 12.67
C ASP A 264 -20.70 -2.24 11.40
N HIS A 265 -19.49 -2.83 11.38
CA HIS A 265 -18.60 -2.73 10.24
C HIS A 265 -19.19 -3.41 8.99
N THR A 266 -19.05 -2.73 7.85
CA THR A 266 -19.50 -3.21 6.55
C THR A 266 -18.51 -2.86 5.46
N THR A 267 -18.29 -3.82 4.56
CA THR A 267 -17.59 -3.63 3.29
C THR A 267 -18.44 -2.78 2.34
N THR A 268 -17.80 -1.97 1.49
CA THR A 268 -18.52 -1.21 0.45
C THR A 268 -18.05 -1.61 -0.94
N PHE A 269 -19.01 -2.07 -1.76
CA PHE A 269 -18.80 -2.29 -3.18
C PHE A 269 -18.90 -0.96 -3.92
N VAL A 270 -17.90 -0.66 -4.75
CA VAL A 270 -17.79 0.60 -5.48
C VAL A 270 -17.46 0.33 -6.95
N GLU A 271 -17.86 1.25 -7.82
CA GLU A 271 -17.42 1.22 -9.21
C GLU A 271 -16.02 1.84 -9.31
N PRO A 272 -15.05 1.19 -9.97
CA PRO A 272 -13.74 1.78 -10.24
C PRO A 272 -13.89 3.10 -11.01
N ILE A 273 -13.08 4.09 -10.65
CA ILE A 273 -12.89 5.31 -11.45
C ILE A 273 -11.74 5.10 -12.42
N SER A 274 -11.69 5.89 -13.49
CA SER A 274 -10.66 5.70 -14.51
C SER A 274 -10.29 6.98 -15.25
N LYS A 275 -9.11 6.93 -15.87
CA LYS A 275 -8.67 7.91 -16.87
C LYS A 275 -8.09 7.18 -18.08
N THR A 276 -8.53 7.57 -19.26
CA THR A 276 -8.02 7.08 -20.54
C THR A 276 -6.81 7.89 -20.96
N TYR A 277 -5.77 7.21 -21.42
CA TYR A 277 -4.61 7.78 -22.08
C TYR A 277 -4.32 6.94 -23.33
N LYS A 278 -4.62 7.51 -24.50
CA LYS A 278 -4.61 6.81 -25.80
C LYS A 278 -5.52 5.57 -25.76
N GLU A 279 -5.03 4.38 -26.11
CA GLU A 279 -5.78 3.12 -26.07
C GLU A 279 -5.87 2.49 -24.67
N TYR A 280 -5.11 3.02 -23.70
CA TYR A 280 -5.04 2.50 -22.34
C TYR A 280 -5.97 3.23 -21.40
N LYS A 281 -6.54 2.52 -20.45
CA LYS A 281 -7.41 3.08 -19.40
C LYS A 281 -6.90 2.59 -18.05
N LEU A 282 -6.41 3.52 -17.23
CA LEU A 282 -6.00 3.24 -15.86
C LEU A 282 -7.24 3.25 -14.96
N LEU A 283 -7.42 2.21 -14.16
CA LEU A 283 -8.51 2.03 -13.22
C LEU A 283 -7.99 2.04 -11.78
N GLU A 284 -8.70 2.75 -10.92
CA GLU A 284 -8.37 2.93 -9.51
C GLU A 284 -9.67 2.86 -8.68
N CYS A 285 -9.55 2.55 -7.39
CA CYS A 285 -10.67 2.72 -6.46
C CYS A 285 -11.02 4.21 -6.29
N PRO A 286 -12.31 4.58 -6.15
CA PRO A 286 -12.70 5.94 -5.84
C PRO A 286 -12.25 6.36 -4.42
N PRO A 287 -12.35 7.66 -4.07
CA PRO A 287 -12.23 8.13 -2.69
C PRO A 287 -13.08 7.29 -1.72
N ASN A 288 -12.66 7.04 -0.49
CA ASN A 288 -11.60 7.69 0.30
C ASN A 288 -10.15 7.31 -0.04
N GLY A 289 -9.90 6.42 -1.02
CA GLY A 289 -8.55 6.13 -1.51
C GLY A 289 -7.91 7.28 -2.30
N GLN A 290 -6.60 7.22 -2.47
CA GLN A 290 -5.81 8.26 -3.20
C GLN A 290 -5.55 7.95 -4.68
N GLY A 291 -6.17 6.93 -5.26
CA GLY A 291 -5.86 6.47 -6.62
C GLY A 291 -6.16 7.54 -7.68
N ILE A 292 -7.09 8.44 -7.37
CA ILE A 292 -7.39 9.63 -8.17
C ILE A 292 -6.17 10.50 -8.48
N VAL A 293 -5.14 10.52 -7.62
CA VAL A 293 -3.89 11.26 -7.88
C VAL A 293 -3.20 10.75 -9.15
N ALA A 294 -3.14 9.42 -9.33
CA ALA A 294 -2.53 8.83 -10.52
C ALA A 294 -3.37 9.13 -11.77
N LEU A 295 -4.70 9.09 -11.64
CA LEU A 295 -5.63 9.38 -12.73
C LEU A 295 -5.57 10.85 -13.17
N GLU A 296 -5.54 11.77 -12.21
CA GLU A 296 -5.46 13.20 -12.45
C GLU A 296 -4.12 13.58 -13.08
N ALA A 297 -3.00 13.07 -12.53
CA ALA A 297 -1.68 13.30 -13.11
C ALA A 297 -1.58 12.74 -14.55
N LEU A 298 -2.14 11.55 -14.82
CA LEU A 298 -2.23 10.99 -16.17
C LEU A 298 -3.07 11.90 -17.09
N GLY A 299 -4.19 12.42 -16.60
CA GLY A 299 -5.04 13.35 -17.33
C GLY A 299 -4.38 14.70 -17.62
N ILE A 300 -3.56 15.21 -16.72
CA ILE A 300 -2.74 16.41 -16.93
C ILE A 300 -1.71 16.14 -18.03
N ILE A 301 -0.98 15.02 -17.96
CA ILE A 301 0.01 14.63 -18.99
C ILE A 301 -0.64 14.53 -20.38
N ASP A 302 -1.81 13.89 -20.47
CA ASP A 302 -2.57 13.79 -21.73
C ASP A 302 -2.91 15.16 -22.31
N ASN A 303 -3.36 16.11 -21.47
CA ASN A 303 -3.66 17.46 -21.90
C ASN A 303 -2.40 18.25 -22.28
N LEU A 304 -1.26 18.04 -21.62
CA LEU A 304 0.01 18.66 -22.02
C LEU A 304 0.43 18.26 -23.43
N GLU A 305 0.24 16.98 -23.82
CA GLU A 305 0.46 16.52 -25.19
C GLU A 305 -0.54 17.15 -26.17
N LYS A 306 -1.84 17.11 -25.85
CA LYS A 306 -2.92 17.63 -26.72
C LYS A 306 -2.80 19.13 -26.99
N GLU A 307 -2.40 19.91 -26.00
CA GLU A 307 -2.22 21.35 -26.10
C GLU A 307 -0.84 21.74 -26.66
N GLY A 308 0.01 20.77 -27.01
CA GLY A 308 1.34 21.01 -27.60
C GLY A 308 2.34 21.65 -26.65
N LYS A 309 2.11 21.57 -25.33
CA LYS A 309 3.03 22.07 -24.29
C LYS A 309 4.25 21.18 -24.11
N ILE A 310 4.10 19.90 -24.44
CA ILE A 310 5.19 18.92 -24.55
C ILE A 310 5.03 18.18 -25.88
N PRO A 311 6.12 17.62 -26.45
CA PRO A 311 5.98 16.62 -27.50
C PRO A 311 5.34 15.35 -26.91
N SER A 312 5.15 14.29 -27.72
CA SER A 312 4.61 13.04 -27.18
C SER A 312 5.42 12.57 -25.96
N PHE A 313 4.76 12.06 -24.92
CA PHE A 313 5.44 11.68 -23.69
C PHE A 313 6.54 10.63 -23.93
N LYS A 314 6.33 9.74 -24.91
CA LYS A 314 7.34 8.78 -25.38
C LYS A 314 8.60 9.46 -25.93
N SER A 315 8.43 10.53 -26.72
CA SER A 315 9.55 11.25 -27.34
C SER A 315 10.36 12.12 -26.38
N LEU A 316 9.87 12.35 -25.15
CA LEU A 316 10.69 12.96 -24.10
C LEU A 316 11.88 12.05 -23.72
N GLY A 317 11.78 10.74 -23.95
CA GLY A 317 12.79 9.75 -23.58
C GLY A 317 12.63 9.29 -22.13
N HIS A 318 12.56 7.98 -21.92
CA HIS A 318 12.38 7.40 -20.59
C HIS A 318 13.47 7.87 -19.61
N ASN A 319 13.07 8.37 -18.44
CA ASN A 319 13.96 8.90 -17.40
C ASN A 319 14.91 10.03 -17.86
N SER A 320 14.57 10.76 -18.93
CA SER A 320 15.23 12.03 -19.28
C SER A 320 14.83 13.16 -18.32
N VAL A 321 15.53 14.30 -18.41
CA VAL A 321 15.22 15.50 -17.62
C VAL A 321 13.75 15.91 -17.81
N GLN A 322 13.31 16.10 -19.06
CA GLN A 322 11.96 16.57 -19.35
C GLN A 322 10.90 15.53 -18.99
N TYR A 323 11.19 14.24 -19.17
CA TYR A 323 10.30 13.17 -18.74
C TYR A 323 10.01 13.24 -17.23
N VAL A 324 11.08 13.26 -16.42
CA VAL A 324 10.93 13.27 -14.95
C VAL A 324 10.28 14.56 -14.50
N HIS A 325 10.65 15.71 -15.09
CA HIS A 325 10.05 16.99 -14.77
C HIS A 325 8.54 17.02 -15.04
N THR A 326 8.10 16.60 -16.23
CA THR A 326 6.68 16.53 -16.59
C THR A 326 5.91 15.61 -15.63
N LEU A 327 6.46 14.44 -15.34
CA LEU A 327 5.85 13.48 -14.42
C LEU A 327 5.70 14.08 -13.01
N VAL A 328 6.76 14.69 -12.48
CA VAL A 328 6.78 15.29 -11.14
C VAL A 328 5.81 16.44 -11.01
N GLU A 329 5.79 17.38 -11.96
CA GLU A 329 4.89 18.55 -11.87
C GLU A 329 3.42 18.14 -11.95
N ALA A 330 3.07 17.20 -12.84
CA ALA A 330 1.71 16.67 -12.93
C ALA A 330 1.27 16.01 -11.61
N LEU A 331 2.15 15.20 -10.99
CA LEU A 331 1.90 14.60 -9.69
C LEU A 331 1.78 15.63 -8.57
N ARG A 332 2.59 16.70 -8.57
CA ARG A 332 2.49 17.78 -7.56
C ARG A 332 1.14 18.49 -7.62
N TYR A 333 0.62 18.78 -8.81
CA TYR A 333 -0.73 19.33 -8.96
C TYR A 333 -1.79 18.36 -8.42
N ALA A 334 -1.73 17.09 -8.82
CA ALA A 334 -2.69 16.08 -8.39
C ALA A 334 -2.66 15.81 -6.87
N PHE A 335 -1.48 15.82 -6.24
CA PHE A 335 -1.38 15.74 -4.78
C PHE A 335 -1.97 16.97 -4.08
N ALA A 336 -1.82 18.16 -4.67
CA ALA A 336 -2.39 19.39 -4.11
C ALA A 336 -3.91 19.33 -4.08
N ASP A 337 -4.49 18.79 -5.14
CA ASP A 337 -5.93 18.66 -5.28
C ASP A 337 -6.48 17.51 -4.43
N ALA A 338 -5.74 16.41 -4.31
CA ALA A 338 -6.12 15.35 -3.38
C ALA A 338 -6.16 15.82 -1.92
N ASP A 339 -5.18 16.62 -1.46
CA ASP A 339 -5.20 17.20 -0.12
C ASP A 339 -6.44 18.09 0.11
N ALA A 340 -6.84 18.85 -0.91
CA ALA A 340 -7.98 19.76 -0.84
C ALA A 340 -9.35 19.07 -0.92
N TYR A 341 -9.48 17.97 -1.67
CA TYR A 341 -10.79 17.42 -2.06
C TYR A 341 -11.03 15.95 -1.70
N VAL A 342 -9.99 15.15 -1.44
CA VAL A 342 -10.14 13.70 -1.20
C VAL A 342 -10.39 13.41 0.27
N SER A 343 -11.50 12.73 0.53
CA SER A 343 -11.97 12.30 1.85
C SER A 343 -13.04 11.21 1.64
N ASP A 344 -13.61 10.69 2.73
CA ASP A 344 -14.83 9.88 2.71
C ASP A 344 -16.01 10.57 1.99
N PRO A 345 -16.46 10.06 0.83
CA PRO A 345 -17.55 10.66 0.05
C PRO A 345 -18.89 10.70 0.78
N GLU A 346 -19.12 9.82 1.77
CA GLU A 346 -20.33 9.86 2.61
C GLU A 346 -20.40 11.16 3.43
N HIS A 347 -19.25 11.81 3.65
CA HIS A 347 -19.12 13.04 4.44
C HIS A 347 -18.75 14.27 3.61
N SER A 348 -17.96 14.10 2.54
CA SER A 348 -17.46 15.20 1.70
C SER A 348 -18.26 15.41 0.40
N GLY A 349 -19.19 14.51 0.08
CA GLY A 349 -19.94 14.56 -1.18
C GLY A 349 -19.09 14.22 -2.41
N SER A 350 -19.48 14.74 -3.57
CA SER A 350 -18.94 14.34 -4.87
C SER A 350 -18.03 15.39 -5.54
N ALA A 351 -17.56 16.41 -4.82
CA ALA A 351 -16.73 17.48 -5.40
C ALA A 351 -15.45 16.95 -6.07
N TRP A 352 -14.86 15.89 -5.52
CA TRP A 352 -13.69 15.21 -6.06
C TRP A 352 -13.88 14.71 -7.51
N LYS A 353 -15.12 14.48 -7.97
CA LYS A 353 -15.36 14.00 -9.35
C LYS A 353 -14.87 14.99 -10.39
N GLY A 354 -14.97 16.30 -10.09
CA GLY A 354 -14.54 17.37 -10.99
C GLY A 354 -13.03 17.38 -11.25
N LEU A 355 -12.23 16.72 -10.42
CA LEU A 355 -10.77 16.61 -10.62
C LEU A 355 -10.39 15.81 -11.87
N LEU A 356 -11.31 14.99 -12.39
CA LEU A 356 -11.09 14.18 -13.59
C LEU A 356 -11.75 14.76 -14.85
N ASP A 357 -12.47 15.88 -14.72
CA ASP A 357 -13.11 16.57 -15.84
C ASP A 357 -12.04 17.13 -16.78
N ASP A 358 -12.24 16.94 -18.09
CA ASP A 358 -11.24 17.33 -19.11
C ASP A 358 -10.95 18.84 -19.08
N ASP A 359 -11.96 19.69 -18.85
CA ASP A 359 -11.78 21.14 -18.75
C ASP A 359 -10.90 21.53 -17.55
N TYR A 360 -11.06 20.83 -16.41
CA TYR A 360 -10.24 21.07 -15.21
C TYR A 360 -8.80 20.63 -15.41
N LEU A 361 -8.60 19.44 -15.99
CA LEU A 361 -7.27 18.92 -16.31
C LEU A 361 -6.54 19.80 -17.32
N LYS A 362 -7.27 20.34 -18.30
CA LYS A 362 -6.76 21.35 -19.24
C LYS A 362 -6.37 22.64 -18.52
N GLU A 363 -7.18 23.14 -17.59
CA GLU A 363 -6.83 24.29 -16.75
C GLU A 363 -5.54 24.03 -15.97
N ARG A 364 -5.40 22.86 -15.33
CA ARG A 364 -4.17 22.46 -14.62
C ARG A 364 -2.97 22.42 -15.54
N ALA A 365 -3.11 21.85 -16.73
CA ALA A 365 -2.06 21.82 -17.74
C ALA A 365 -1.58 23.24 -18.14
N THR A 366 -2.42 24.29 -18.05
CA THR A 366 -2.00 25.67 -18.34
C THR A 366 -0.91 26.19 -17.41
N LYS A 367 -0.83 25.68 -16.17
CA LYS A 367 0.15 26.11 -15.15
C LYS A 367 1.55 25.53 -15.37
N PHE A 368 1.65 24.42 -16.11
CA PHE A 368 2.92 23.74 -16.41
C PHE A 368 3.83 24.56 -17.33
N THR A 369 5.11 24.57 -16.97
CA THR A 369 6.26 25.05 -17.76
C THR A 369 7.25 23.89 -17.94
N LEU A 370 7.90 23.81 -19.11
CA LEU A 370 8.82 22.69 -19.44
C LEU A 370 10.26 22.93 -18.96
N ASP A 371 10.61 24.18 -18.68
CA ASP A 371 11.98 24.66 -18.43
C ASP A 371 12.17 25.24 -17.02
N ALA A 372 11.17 25.13 -16.14
CA ALA A 372 11.26 25.57 -14.75
C ALA A 372 10.23 24.84 -13.86
N VAL A 373 10.58 24.65 -12.59
CA VAL A 373 9.67 24.20 -11.52
C VAL A 373 8.64 25.26 -11.18
N ASP A 374 7.37 24.86 -11.01
CA ASP A 374 6.34 25.72 -10.45
C ASP A 374 6.56 25.92 -8.93
N THR A 375 6.97 27.14 -8.56
CA THR A 375 7.20 27.55 -7.17
C THR A 375 5.96 28.16 -6.50
N SER A 376 4.83 28.26 -7.22
CA SER A 376 3.58 28.86 -6.72
C SER A 376 2.69 27.86 -5.97
N LEU A 377 2.92 26.55 -6.16
CA LEU A 377 2.23 25.46 -5.46
C LEU A 377 2.46 25.53 -3.94
N LYS A 378 1.41 25.90 -3.20
CA LYS A 378 1.41 26.01 -1.73
C LYS A 378 0.98 24.71 -1.02
N ASN A 379 0.25 23.85 -1.71
CA ASN A 379 -0.23 22.54 -1.24
C ASN A 379 0.22 21.46 -2.25
N GLY A 380 0.15 20.18 -1.88
CA GLY A 380 0.57 19.06 -2.75
C GLY A 380 1.87 18.36 -2.37
N PHE A 381 2.21 18.45 -1.08
CA PHE A 381 3.38 17.81 -0.51
C PHE A 381 2.93 16.53 0.23
N PRO A 382 3.17 15.33 -0.32
CA PRO A 382 2.82 14.09 0.39
C PRO A 382 3.61 14.03 1.71
N SER A 383 2.92 14.10 2.84
CA SER A 383 3.55 14.39 4.14
C SER A 383 3.95 13.16 4.96
N LYS A 384 3.60 11.95 4.52
CA LYS A 384 3.83 10.72 5.31
C LYS A 384 4.33 9.56 4.44
N SER A 385 5.14 8.68 5.02
CA SER A 385 5.35 7.33 4.51
C SER A 385 4.37 6.37 5.19
N SER A 386 4.00 5.28 4.53
CA SER A 386 3.12 4.25 5.07
C SER A 386 3.56 2.90 4.56
N ASP A 387 3.58 1.92 5.45
CA ASP A 387 3.96 0.54 5.18
C ASP A 387 2.71 -0.23 4.76
N THR A 388 2.82 -0.96 3.67
CA THR A 388 1.70 -1.53 2.94
C THR A 388 2.22 -2.73 2.20
N VAL A 389 1.40 -3.76 2.01
CA VAL A 389 1.69 -4.83 1.04
C VAL A 389 0.72 -4.76 -0.11
N TYR A 390 1.25 -4.90 -1.31
CA TYR A 390 0.50 -5.10 -2.55
C TYR A 390 0.84 -6.46 -3.13
N PHE A 391 -0.17 -7.13 -3.69
CA PHE A 391 0.02 -8.34 -4.47
C PHE A 391 -1.08 -8.45 -5.53
N THR A 392 -0.83 -9.31 -6.52
CA THR A 392 -1.79 -9.58 -7.58
C THR A 392 -1.85 -11.06 -7.90
N THR A 393 -3.04 -11.52 -8.26
CA THR A 393 -3.31 -12.90 -8.65
C THR A 393 -4.04 -12.95 -9.99
N SER A 394 -3.82 -14.02 -10.76
CA SER A 394 -4.58 -14.34 -11.95
C SER A 394 -4.89 -15.83 -12.04
N ASP A 395 -5.91 -16.20 -12.83
CA ASP A 395 -6.35 -17.58 -12.95
C ASP A 395 -6.53 -18.03 -14.42
N SER A 396 -6.90 -19.31 -14.57
CA SER A 396 -7.06 -19.97 -15.87
C SER A 396 -8.34 -19.56 -16.60
N GLU A 397 -9.28 -18.91 -15.90
CA GLU A 397 -10.51 -18.39 -16.49
C GLU A 397 -10.35 -16.97 -17.03
N GLY A 398 -9.15 -16.40 -16.93
CA GLY A 398 -8.84 -15.06 -17.44
C GLY A 398 -9.02 -13.96 -16.40
N ASN A 399 -9.44 -14.28 -15.17
CA ASN A 399 -9.68 -13.28 -14.15
C ASN A 399 -8.36 -12.82 -13.52
N ALA A 400 -8.38 -11.63 -12.94
CA ALA A 400 -7.27 -11.11 -12.15
C ALA A 400 -7.78 -10.33 -10.93
N CYS A 401 -7.00 -10.31 -9.86
CA CYS A 401 -7.28 -9.59 -8.64
C CYS A 401 -6.09 -8.70 -8.27
N SER A 402 -6.28 -7.38 -8.34
CA SER A 402 -5.34 -6.39 -7.83
C SER A 402 -5.73 -6.10 -6.39
N PHE A 403 -4.89 -6.50 -5.43
CA PHE A 403 -5.25 -6.49 -4.02
C PHE A 403 -4.18 -5.79 -3.20
N ILE A 404 -4.64 -4.96 -2.24
CA ILE A 404 -3.75 -4.24 -1.36
C ILE A 404 -4.31 -4.23 0.06
N CYS A 405 -3.44 -4.41 1.06
CA CYS A 405 -3.81 -4.38 2.47
C CYS A 405 -2.69 -3.80 3.34
N SER A 406 -3.05 -3.23 4.51
CA SER A 406 -2.08 -2.46 5.31
C SER A 406 -2.55 -2.18 6.74
N LEU A 407 -1.58 -2.06 7.65
CA LEU A 407 -1.75 -1.52 9.01
C LEU A 407 -1.51 0.02 9.11
N ALA A 408 -1.40 0.70 7.98
CA ALA A 408 -0.95 2.07 7.82
C ALA A 408 0.55 2.28 8.05
N SER A 409 1.06 2.28 9.27
CA SER A 409 2.49 2.54 9.55
C SER A 409 3.08 1.34 10.27
N ASN A 410 4.05 0.65 9.69
CA ASN A 410 4.62 -0.60 10.17
C ASN A 410 3.59 -1.51 10.92
N PHE A 411 3.87 -1.91 12.17
CA PHE A 411 2.93 -2.62 13.08
C PHE A 411 1.76 -1.73 13.56
N GLY A 412 1.22 -0.88 12.69
CA GLY A 412 0.29 0.19 12.99
C GLY A 412 0.79 1.09 14.13
N GLY A 413 -0.02 1.18 15.18
CA GLY A 413 0.35 1.92 16.39
C GLY A 413 1.24 1.14 17.36
N GLY A 414 1.56 -0.12 17.08
CA GLY A 414 2.19 -1.04 18.04
C GLY A 414 1.21 -1.63 19.06
N ILE A 415 -0.10 -1.51 18.81
CA ILE A 415 -1.15 -2.01 19.70
C ILE A 415 -1.50 -3.44 19.29
N VAL A 416 -1.35 -4.39 20.22
CA VAL A 416 -1.60 -5.82 20.00
C VAL A 416 -2.70 -6.26 20.95
N PRO A 417 -3.88 -6.69 20.47
CA PRO A 417 -4.91 -7.25 21.33
C PRO A 417 -4.40 -8.50 22.04
N LYS A 418 -4.55 -8.53 23.37
CA LYS A 418 -4.08 -9.64 24.19
C LYS A 418 -4.58 -11.01 23.71
N GLY A 419 -3.66 -11.94 23.50
CA GLY A 419 -3.93 -13.31 23.11
C GLY A 419 -4.28 -13.50 21.63
N CYS A 420 -4.18 -12.45 20.82
CA CYS A 420 -4.55 -12.49 19.41
C CYS A 420 -3.37 -12.61 18.43
N GLY A 421 -2.16 -12.20 18.83
CA GLY A 421 -0.97 -12.33 17.97
C GLY A 421 -1.00 -11.50 16.68
N PHE A 422 -1.69 -10.36 16.64
CA PHE A 422 -1.64 -9.41 15.51
C PHE A 422 -1.69 -7.97 15.99
N ALA A 423 -1.16 -7.03 15.19
CA ALA A 423 -1.21 -5.61 15.50
C ALA A 423 -2.43 -4.92 14.85
N LEU A 424 -2.94 -3.87 15.50
CA LEU A 424 -4.00 -3.00 14.99
C LEU A 424 -3.44 -1.85 14.17
N GLN A 425 -4.12 -1.53 13.07
CA GLN A 425 -3.75 -0.39 12.24
C GLN A 425 -3.86 0.95 12.95
N ASN A 426 -3.14 1.98 12.47
CA ASN A 426 -3.28 3.36 12.93
C ASN A 426 -3.75 4.33 11.83
N ARG A 427 -4.68 3.89 10.97
CA ARG A 427 -5.14 4.67 9.82
C ARG A 427 -5.84 5.99 10.20
N GLY A 428 -6.38 6.10 11.41
CA GLY A 428 -6.92 7.34 11.96
C GLY A 428 -5.92 8.50 11.97
N THR A 429 -4.61 8.24 11.93
CA THR A 429 -3.55 9.25 11.75
C THR A 429 -3.70 10.14 10.51
N GLN A 430 -4.52 9.73 9.54
CA GLN A 430 -4.78 10.51 8.33
C GLN A 430 -5.77 11.65 8.56
N PHE A 431 -6.53 11.64 9.66
CA PHE A 431 -7.48 12.71 9.96
C PHE A 431 -6.83 13.99 10.46
N GLN A 432 -7.39 15.12 10.01
CA GLN A 432 -7.10 16.43 10.57
C GLN A 432 -7.97 16.66 11.81
N LEU A 433 -7.35 17.10 12.90
CA LEU A 433 -8.04 17.59 14.10
C LEU A 433 -8.40 19.08 13.98
N ARG A 434 -7.91 19.75 12.93
CA ARG A 434 -8.31 21.12 12.56
C ARG A 434 -9.66 21.11 11.87
N GLU A 435 -10.60 21.88 12.40
CA GLU A 435 -11.91 22.09 11.80
C GLU A 435 -11.82 22.78 10.42
N GLY A 436 -12.77 22.51 9.53
CA GLY A 436 -12.88 23.12 8.21
C GLY A 436 -12.09 22.41 7.09
N HIS A 437 -11.21 21.45 7.40
CA HIS A 437 -10.56 20.63 6.37
C HIS A 437 -11.51 19.55 5.82
N VAL A 438 -11.41 19.19 4.52
CA VAL A 438 -12.26 18.14 3.93
C VAL A 438 -12.12 16.81 4.67
N ASN A 439 -10.89 16.49 5.10
CA ASN A 439 -10.56 15.32 5.91
C ASN A 439 -10.52 15.61 7.44
N THR A 440 -11.37 16.52 7.94
CA THR A 440 -11.56 16.71 9.39
C THR A 440 -12.12 15.42 10.00
N LEU A 441 -11.64 15.06 11.20
CA LEU A 441 -12.14 13.96 12.01
C LEU A 441 -13.64 14.09 12.29
N ARG A 442 -14.39 13.01 12.05
CA ARG A 442 -15.81 12.91 12.41
C ARG A 442 -16.15 11.47 12.84
N PRO A 443 -17.12 11.28 13.75
CA PRO A 443 -17.63 9.95 14.08
C PRO A 443 -18.07 9.18 12.85
N ARG A 444 -17.81 7.87 12.81
CA ARG A 444 -18.19 6.97 11.71
C ARG A 444 -17.69 7.39 10.31
N LYS A 445 -16.74 8.32 10.23
CA LYS A 445 -16.11 8.72 8.97
C LYS A 445 -14.93 7.82 8.64
N ARG A 446 -14.71 7.55 7.35
CA ARG A 446 -13.49 6.88 6.88
C ARG A 446 -12.32 7.87 6.73
N PRO A 447 -11.11 7.48 7.10
CA PRO A 447 -9.92 8.30 6.89
C PRO A 447 -9.60 8.41 5.40
N TYR A 448 -8.96 9.51 4.97
CA TYR A 448 -8.18 9.50 3.73
C TYR A 448 -7.26 8.26 3.72
N HIS A 449 -7.27 7.52 2.63
CA HIS A 449 -6.64 6.20 2.58
C HIS A 449 -5.54 6.14 1.53
N THR A 450 -4.34 5.73 1.96
CA THR A 450 -3.18 5.68 1.07
C THR A 450 -3.14 4.41 0.21
N ILE A 451 -3.69 3.29 0.67
CA ILE A 451 -3.62 2.05 -0.12
C ILE A 451 -4.52 2.09 -1.35
N ILE A 452 -3.95 1.79 -2.51
CA ILE A 452 -4.63 1.79 -3.80
C ILE A 452 -4.23 0.55 -4.62
N PRO A 453 -5.18 -0.25 -5.11
CA PRO A 453 -4.95 -1.25 -6.14
C PRO A 453 -5.24 -0.64 -7.52
N ALA A 454 -4.50 -1.05 -8.55
CA ALA A 454 -4.72 -0.59 -9.91
C ALA A 454 -4.88 -1.71 -10.93
N MET A 455 -5.57 -1.39 -12.02
CA MET A 455 -5.57 -2.16 -13.25
C MET A 455 -5.45 -1.24 -14.46
N VAL A 456 -4.95 -1.76 -15.56
CA VAL A 456 -4.98 -1.08 -16.86
C VAL A 456 -5.71 -1.97 -17.84
N THR A 457 -6.67 -1.42 -18.57
CA THR A 457 -7.23 -2.06 -19.77
C THR A 457 -6.64 -1.45 -21.03
N ASN A 458 -6.54 -2.25 -22.09
CA ASN A 458 -6.21 -1.82 -23.45
C ASN A 458 -7.35 -2.27 -24.36
N ASN A 459 -8.01 -1.32 -25.03
CA ASN A 459 -9.20 -1.59 -25.85
C ASN A 459 -10.24 -2.45 -25.10
N ASP A 460 -10.53 -2.05 -23.86
CA ASP A 460 -11.50 -2.67 -22.94
C ASP A 460 -11.22 -4.13 -22.54
N ARG A 461 -10.01 -4.63 -22.78
CA ARG A 461 -9.52 -5.90 -22.22
C ARG A 461 -8.48 -5.65 -21.14
N LEU A 462 -8.42 -6.52 -20.13
CA LEU A 462 -7.34 -6.48 -19.14
C LEU A 462 -5.98 -6.47 -19.83
N HIS A 463 -5.14 -5.51 -19.45
CA HIS A 463 -3.75 -5.41 -19.90
C HIS A 463 -2.80 -5.62 -18.72
N LEU A 464 -3.01 -4.92 -17.60
CA LEU A 464 -2.20 -5.01 -16.39
C LEU A 464 -3.08 -5.13 -15.14
N SER A 465 -2.68 -5.99 -14.22
CA SER A 465 -3.00 -5.89 -12.80
C SER A 465 -1.72 -5.50 -12.08
N LEU A 466 -1.71 -4.33 -11.42
CA LEU A 466 -0.50 -3.74 -10.90
C LEU A 466 -0.71 -2.94 -9.61
N GLY A 467 0.37 -2.79 -8.88
CA GLY A 467 0.44 -1.90 -7.74
C GLY A 467 1.86 -1.75 -7.24
N VAL A 468 2.15 -0.63 -6.58
CA VAL A 468 3.47 -0.30 -6.02
C VAL A 468 3.26 0.17 -4.59
N MET A 469 3.54 -0.66 -3.60
CA MET A 469 3.30 -0.33 -2.18
C MET A 469 4.21 0.82 -1.69
N GLY A 470 3.81 1.56 -0.66
CA GLY A 470 4.67 2.59 -0.04
C GLY A 470 3.98 3.93 0.26
N GLY A 471 2.78 3.90 0.86
CA GLY A 471 2.06 5.12 1.24
C GLY A 471 1.82 6.10 0.09
N PHE A 472 2.37 7.30 0.16
CA PHE A 472 2.23 8.31 -0.90
C PHE A 472 3.12 8.03 -2.13
N MET A 473 4.01 7.03 -2.09
CA MET A 473 4.66 6.53 -3.31
C MET A 473 3.67 5.84 -4.24
N GLN A 474 2.55 5.31 -3.72
CA GLN A 474 1.67 4.43 -4.51
C GLN A 474 1.14 5.07 -5.80
N PRO A 475 0.52 6.29 -5.80
CA PRO A 475 0.05 6.89 -7.05
C PRO A 475 1.19 7.18 -8.04
N GLN A 476 2.35 7.58 -7.50
CA GLN A 476 3.54 7.90 -8.28
C GLN A 476 4.11 6.65 -8.95
N GLY A 477 4.15 5.54 -8.21
CA GLY A 477 4.60 4.23 -8.69
C GLY A 477 3.61 3.62 -9.68
N HIS A 478 2.31 3.72 -9.43
CA HIS A 478 1.27 3.28 -10.37
C HIS A 478 1.43 3.95 -11.73
N LEU A 479 1.57 5.29 -11.72
CA LEU A 479 1.76 6.06 -12.94
C LEU A 479 3.07 5.67 -13.65
N GLN A 480 4.19 5.56 -12.93
CA GLN A 480 5.48 5.14 -13.50
C GLN A 480 5.41 3.74 -14.13
N VAL A 481 4.88 2.74 -13.42
CA VAL A 481 4.78 1.36 -13.93
C VAL A 481 3.83 1.27 -15.13
N MET A 482 2.70 1.96 -15.08
CA MET A 482 1.78 2.05 -16.21
C MET A 482 2.47 2.66 -17.44
N LEU A 483 3.16 3.79 -17.29
CA LEU A 483 3.86 4.45 -18.40
C LEU A 483 5.01 3.59 -18.95
N ASN A 484 5.79 2.95 -18.08
CA ASN A 484 6.87 2.02 -18.48
C ASN A 484 6.34 0.90 -19.39
N SER A 485 5.24 0.25 -18.98
CA SER A 485 4.65 -0.84 -19.77
C SER A 485 3.94 -0.31 -21.03
N CYS A 486 3.06 0.68 -20.89
CA CYS A 486 2.12 1.09 -21.94
C CYS A 486 2.74 2.04 -22.97
N VAL A 487 3.71 2.87 -22.58
CA VAL A 487 4.34 3.89 -23.45
C VAL A 487 5.69 3.43 -23.97
N PHE A 488 6.52 2.87 -23.08
CA PHE A 488 7.88 2.42 -23.42
C PHE A 488 7.98 0.94 -23.77
N GLY A 489 6.90 0.17 -23.59
CA GLY A 489 6.83 -1.22 -24.01
C GLY A 489 7.62 -2.18 -23.11
N PHE A 490 7.92 -1.78 -21.88
CA PHE A 490 8.63 -2.63 -20.93
C PHE A 490 7.78 -3.85 -20.57
N ASN A 491 8.45 -4.99 -20.40
CA ASN A 491 7.80 -6.17 -19.85
C ASN A 491 7.53 -5.96 -18.33
N PRO A 492 6.72 -6.80 -17.67
CA PRO A 492 6.37 -6.61 -16.26
C PRO A 492 7.55 -6.53 -15.30
N GLN A 493 8.63 -7.27 -15.57
CA GLN A 493 9.82 -7.22 -14.72
C GLN A 493 10.64 -5.96 -14.99
N ASP A 494 10.90 -5.63 -16.26
CA ASP A 494 11.62 -4.39 -16.63
C ASP A 494 10.89 -3.14 -16.11
N ALA A 495 9.55 -3.12 -16.16
CA ALA A 495 8.74 -2.02 -15.66
C ALA A 495 8.89 -1.81 -14.14
N LEU A 496 9.12 -2.90 -13.38
CA LEU A 496 9.38 -2.87 -11.95
C LEU A 496 10.84 -2.57 -11.61
N ASP A 497 11.78 -3.07 -12.41
CA ASP A 497 13.21 -2.93 -12.21
C ASP A 497 13.70 -1.50 -12.52
N ALA A 498 13.00 -0.79 -13.41
CA ALA A 498 13.30 0.59 -13.77
C ALA A 498 13.50 1.50 -12.53
N PRO A 499 14.54 2.36 -12.50
CA PRO A 499 14.75 3.33 -11.44
C PRO A 499 13.56 4.29 -11.31
N ARG A 500 13.15 4.57 -10.06
CA ARG A 500 11.97 5.39 -9.77
C ARG A 500 12.31 6.78 -9.24
N VAL A 501 11.40 7.72 -9.48
CA VAL A 501 11.34 9.01 -8.80
C VAL A 501 10.23 8.99 -7.74
N CYS A 502 10.45 9.67 -6.62
CA CYS A 502 9.47 9.81 -5.53
C CYS A 502 9.49 11.25 -4.99
N ILE A 503 8.34 11.92 -5.01
CA ILE A 503 8.12 13.22 -4.39
C ILE A 503 7.98 13.03 -2.88
N ARG A 504 8.73 13.81 -2.11
CA ARG A 504 8.74 13.83 -0.64
C ARG A 504 8.71 15.28 -0.13
N PRO A 505 8.36 15.52 1.14
CA PRO A 505 8.49 16.86 1.71
C PRO A 505 9.97 17.20 1.89
N SER A 506 10.38 18.44 1.55
CA SER A 506 11.77 18.95 1.63
C SER A 506 12.35 18.91 3.06
N ARG A 507 11.48 18.90 4.07
CA ARG A 507 11.84 18.58 5.45
C ARG A 507 10.99 17.43 5.95
N THR A 508 11.63 16.32 6.30
CA THR A 508 11.02 15.30 7.15
C THR A 508 10.83 15.87 8.54
N LEU A 509 9.58 15.90 9.00
CA LEU A 509 9.27 16.12 10.41
C LEU A 509 10.00 15.08 11.28
N PRO A 510 10.33 15.41 12.54
CA PRO A 510 10.64 14.38 13.53
C PRO A 510 9.52 13.33 13.57
N GLU A 511 9.88 12.09 13.86
CA GLU A 511 9.00 10.92 13.93
C GLU A 511 7.75 11.12 14.84
N TYR A 512 7.82 12.10 15.76
CA TYR A 512 6.78 12.47 16.72
C TYR A 512 6.48 13.97 16.70
N ALA A 513 6.28 14.54 15.51
CA ALA A 513 5.97 15.95 15.35
C ALA A 513 4.73 16.40 16.15
N THR A 514 4.92 17.44 16.94
CA THR A 514 3.91 18.18 17.68
C THR A 514 3.13 19.13 16.75
N ALA A 515 2.03 19.72 17.24
CA ALA A 515 1.28 20.75 16.49
C ALA A 515 2.19 21.89 15.97
N ASP A 516 3.20 22.25 16.76
CA ASP A 516 4.18 23.29 16.43
C ASP A 516 5.16 22.85 15.35
N ASP A 517 5.58 21.58 15.35
CA ASP A 517 6.43 21.03 14.28
C ASP A 517 5.71 21.06 12.93
N TYR A 518 4.40 20.75 12.90
CA TYR A 518 3.57 20.86 11.69
C TYR A 518 3.44 22.31 11.18
N SER A 519 3.49 23.32 12.07
CA SER A 519 3.47 24.73 11.68
C SER A 519 4.76 25.17 10.98
N GLN A 520 5.86 24.42 11.15
CA GLN A 520 7.16 24.67 10.52
C GLN A 520 7.41 23.86 9.25
N LEU A 521 6.42 23.06 8.80
CA LEU A 521 6.49 22.39 7.51
C LEU A 521 6.73 23.41 6.40
N THR A 522 7.87 23.28 5.72
CA THR A 522 8.12 24.03 4.51
C THR A 522 7.14 23.57 3.44
N GLN A 523 6.40 24.49 2.82
CA GLN A 523 5.64 24.28 1.59
C GLN A 523 6.58 24.06 0.39
N LYS A 524 7.49 23.10 0.50
CA LYS A 524 8.45 22.72 -0.54
C LYS A 524 8.55 21.20 -0.61
N SER A 525 8.47 20.66 -1.82
CA SER A 525 8.76 19.26 -2.12
C SER A 525 10.23 19.12 -2.50
N MET A 526 10.80 17.97 -2.18
CA MET A 526 11.99 17.44 -2.81
C MET A 526 11.61 16.24 -3.68
N ILE A 527 12.47 15.88 -4.62
CA ILE A 527 12.39 14.63 -5.37
C ILE A 527 13.55 13.73 -4.98
N CYS A 528 13.21 12.51 -4.58
CA CYS A 528 14.16 11.42 -4.45
C CYS A 528 14.27 10.74 -5.81
N LEU A 529 15.51 10.56 -6.29
CA LEU A 529 15.83 9.76 -7.46
C LEU A 529 16.59 8.52 -6.99
N GLU A 530 16.22 7.38 -7.53
CA GLU A 530 16.90 6.13 -7.20
C GLU A 530 18.27 6.02 -7.89
N GLU A 531 19.16 5.22 -7.32
CA GLU A 531 20.36 4.78 -8.05
C GLU A 531 19.99 4.17 -9.41
N GLY A 532 20.75 4.56 -10.44
CA GLY A 532 20.52 4.15 -11.83
C GLY A 532 19.96 5.26 -12.74
N PHE A 533 19.55 6.42 -12.20
CA PHE A 533 19.28 7.58 -13.04
C PHE A 533 20.55 8.13 -13.72
N PRO A 534 20.49 8.57 -15.00
CA PRO A 534 21.61 9.24 -15.64
C PRO A 534 22.01 10.52 -14.89
N GLU A 535 23.31 10.77 -14.77
CA GLU A 535 23.83 11.98 -14.11
C GLU A 535 23.31 13.27 -14.79
N GLU A 536 23.20 13.26 -16.12
CA GLU A 536 22.61 14.37 -16.88
C GLU A 536 21.16 14.64 -16.45
N THR A 537 20.37 13.60 -16.16
CA THR A 537 19.01 13.74 -15.65
C THR A 537 19.00 14.38 -14.26
N VAL A 538 19.85 13.88 -13.35
CA VAL A 538 19.96 14.40 -11.97
C VAL A 538 20.32 15.89 -11.98
N GLU A 539 21.38 16.26 -12.70
CA GLU A 539 21.84 17.64 -12.79
C GLU A 539 20.89 18.54 -13.58
N GLY A 540 20.25 18.01 -14.63
CA GLY A 540 19.23 18.73 -15.38
C GLY A 540 18.03 19.11 -14.53
N LEU A 541 17.55 18.20 -13.67
CA LEU A 541 16.45 18.48 -12.74
C LEU A 541 16.84 19.55 -11.71
N ARG A 542 18.08 19.53 -11.20
CA ARG A 542 18.60 20.60 -10.33
C ARG A 542 18.62 21.94 -11.05
N ARG A 543 19.04 21.97 -12.32
CA ARG A 543 19.02 23.20 -13.14
C ARG A 543 17.61 23.75 -13.39
N LEU A 544 16.60 22.88 -13.49
CA LEU A 544 15.19 23.29 -13.58
C LEU A 544 14.63 23.84 -12.25
N GLY A 545 15.36 23.67 -11.14
CA GLY A 545 15.00 24.17 -9.81
C GLY A 545 14.46 23.12 -8.84
N HIS A 546 14.48 21.83 -9.20
CA HIS A 546 14.08 20.76 -8.28
C HIS A 546 15.11 20.60 -7.16
N GLU A 547 14.64 20.36 -5.93
CA GLU A 547 15.48 19.87 -4.85
C GLU A 547 15.64 18.35 -5.00
N VAL A 548 16.84 17.89 -5.38
CA VAL A 548 17.08 16.49 -5.78
C VAL A 548 17.98 15.75 -4.80
N GLN A 549 17.48 14.63 -4.25
CA GLN A 549 18.24 13.67 -3.46
C GLN A 549 18.42 12.36 -4.23
N LEU A 550 19.67 11.92 -4.43
CA LEU A 550 19.95 10.58 -4.92
C LEU A 550 19.91 9.59 -3.76
N VAL A 551 19.18 8.49 -3.90
CA VAL A 551 18.92 7.50 -2.85
C VAL A 551 19.44 6.14 -3.27
N THR A 552 20.18 5.48 -2.38
CA THR A 552 20.94 4.24 -2.65
C THR A 552 20.74 3.21 -1.53
N GLY A 553 21.10 1.95 -1.76
CA GLY A 553 21.08 0.92 -0.72
C GLY A 553 19.70 0.72 -0.07
N TRP A 554 19.67 0.56 1.27
CA TRP A 554 18.44 0.28 2.02
C TRP A 554 17.45 1.45 2.00
N ASP A 555 17.93 2.68 1.82
CA ASP A 555 17.07 3.87 1.76
C ASP A 555 16.15 3.87 0.53
N ARG A 556 16.41 2.98 -0.44
CA ARG A 556 15.54 2.74 -1.61
C ARG A 556 14.13 2.25 -1.23
N ALA A 557 13.88 1.90 0.04
CA ALA A 557 12.55 1.61 0.56
C ALA A 557 11.52 2.72 0.23
N VAL A 558 11.97 3.97 0.07
CA VAL A 558 11.11 5.11 -0.30
C VAL A 558 10.46 4.98 -1.68
N PHE A 559 10.99 4.14 -2.57
CA PHE A 559 10.49 3.91 -3.93
C PHE A 559 9.46 2.78 -4.03
N GLY A 560 9.10 2.20 -2.88
CA GLY A 560 8.08 1.18 -2.81
C GLY A 560 8.50 -0.15 -3.42
N ARG A 561 7.58 -1.12 -3.35
CA ARG A 561 7.77 -2.49 -3.86
C ARG A 561 6.55 -2.86 -4.71
N GLY A 562 6.77 -3.12 -5.99
CA GLY A 562 5.69 -3.41 -6.94
C GLY A 562 5.49 -4.88 -7.28
N GLN A 563 4.27 -5.23 -7.68
CA GLN A 563 3.94 -6.53 -8.27
C GLN A 563 3.11 -6.27 -9.53
N VAL A 564 3.35 -7.05 -10.59
CA VAL A 564 2.64 -6.85 -11.86
C VAL A 564 2.32 -8.20 -12.49
N ILE A 565 1.06 -8.36 -12.93
CA ILE A 565 0.66 -9.40 -13.88
C ILE A 565 0.13 -8.70 -15.13
N GLN A 566 0.76 -8.98 -16.27
CA GLN A 566 0.30 -8.53 -17.59
C GLN A 566 -0.41 -9.66 -18.31
N ALA A 567 -1.56 -9.35 -18.90
CA ALA A 567 -2.29 -10.25 -19.79
C ALA A 567 -1.88 -9.98 -21.24
N LYS A 568 -1.47 -11.03 -21.95
CA LYS A 568 -1.29 -11.00 -23.41
C LYS A 568 -1.98 -12.19 -24.07
N ARG A 569 -2.26 -12.05 -25.36
CA ARG A 569 -2.66 -13.18 -26.21
C ARG A 569 -1.49 -13.56 -27.10
N ASP A 570 -1.21 -14.85 -27.16
CA ASP A 570 -0.24 -15.38 -28.12
C ASP A 570 -0.82 -15.38 -29.54
N THR A 571 -0.02 -15.80 -30.52
CA THR A 571 -0.44 -15.89 -31.93
C THR A 571 -1.53 -16.93 -32.18
N SER A 572 -1.73 -17.89 -31.27
CA SER A 572 -2.85 -18.86 -31.30
C SER A 572 -4.15 -18.29 -30.70
N GLY A 573 -4.07 -17.12 -30.06
CA GLY A 573 -5.18 -16.47 -29.36
C GLY A 573 -5.32 -16.90 -27.89
N LEU A 574 -4.46 -17.80 -27.40
CA LEU A 574 -4.44 -18.24 -26.01
C LEU A 574 -3.97 -17.11 -25.10
N GLN A 575 -4.61 -16.98 -23.94
CA GLN A 575 -4.19 -16.02 -22.92
C GLN A 575 -2.94 -16.53 -22.19
N VAL A 576 -1.92 -15.67 -22.13
CA VAL A 576 -0.67 -15.91 -21.43
C VAL A 576 -0.46 -14.78 -20.43
N TRP A 577 -0.28 -15.17 -19.18
CA TRP A 577 0.05 -14.28 -18.07
C TRP A 577 1.55 -14.09 -17.97
N HIS A 578 1.97 -12.85 -17.79
CA HIS A 578 3.37 -12.46 -17.60
C HIS A 578 3.50 -11.81 -16.22
N GLY A 579 4.27 -12.40 -15.32
CA GLY A 579 4.46 -11.94 -13.95
C GLY A 579 5.82 -11.28 -13.74
N GLY A 580 5.82 -10.18 -12.99
CA GLY A 580 7.01 -9.52 -12.46
C GLY A 580 6.85 -9.23 -10.97
N SER A 581 7.97 -9.22 -10.25
CA SER A 581 8.02 -8.95 -8.81
C SER A 581 9.25 -8.13 -8.46
N ASP A 582 9.06 -7.07 -7.69
CA ASP A 582 10.08 -6.07 -7.41
C ASP A 582 11.22 -6.62 -6.54
N GLN A 583 12.45 -6.46 -7.04
CA GLN A 583 13.68 -6.85 -6.34
C GLN A 583 13.94 -6.09 -5.04
N ARG A 584 13.17 -5.02 -4.74
CA ARG A 584 13.24 -4.27 -3.48
C ARG A 584 12.54 -4.99 -2.32
N GLY A 585 11.90 -6.13 -2.55
CA GLY A 585 11.32 -6.99 -1.52
C GLY A 585 11.82 -8.43 -1.59
N ASP A 586 11.49 -9.23 -0.56
CA ASP A 586 11.89 -10.64 -0.47
C ASP A 586 11.18 -11.52 -1.53
N GLY A 587 9.98 -11.11 -1.93
CA GLY A 587 9.03 -11.87 -2.70
C GLY A 587 9.40 -12.17 -4.15
N HIS A 588 8.49 -12.88 -4.83
CA HIS A 588 8.60 -13.21 -6.24
C HIS A 588 7.23 -13.53 -6.84
N ALA A 589 7.19 -13.70 -8.17
CA ALA A 589 6.04 -14.22 -8.89
C ALA A 589 6.14 -15.75 -9.02
N VAL A 590 5.09 -16.47 -8.62
CA VAL A 590 4.96 -17.93 -8.74
C VAL A 590 3.84 -18.29 -9.73
N VAL A 591 3.93 -19.48 -10.32
CA VAL A 591 3.04 -19.88 -11.42
C VAL A 591 2.49 -21.30 -11.28
N TRP A 592 1.30 -21.51 -11.84
CA TRP A 592 0.66 -22.82 -12.03
C TRP A 592 0.87 -23.35 -13.45
#